data_AF-A0A2N6NSN8-F1
#
_entry.id   AF-A0A2N6NSN8-F1
#
_cell.length_a   1.000
_cell.length_b   1.000
_cell.length_c   1.000
_cell.angle_alpha   90.00
_cell.angle_beta   90.00
_cell.angle_gamma   90.00
#
_symmetry.space_group_name_H-M   'P 1'
#
loop_
_entity.id
_entity.type
_entity.pdbx_description
1 polymer ?
#
loop_
_entity_poly.entity_id
_entity_poly.type
_entity_poly.pdbx_seq_one_letter_code
_entity_poly.pdbx_strand_id
1 'polypeptide(L)'
;MTAQMPETPWIYICNPYIPRVAKSEGLGQTNKGNEDEGPEQEGARLVVVIEGGMERLELLDTFLREVPNFGIPPSTTEREKNKERSQATQDILHLAHIGKVRAGKWMIFCDVLDVNEVWELVAKATASNELGIAAKVAPRPEQGDPRKERLICVYTKDFMDKVDIGRVVQRLKELGLADGKSKRIYYKPDVFTYLGISGGNPWGLKASIYNSSEAFPPAQDVVMTL
;
A
#
# COMPACT_ATOMS: atom_id res chain seq x y z
N MET A 1 16.36 -18.12 0.43
CA MET A 1 15.06 -17.70 -0.10
C MET A 1 14.36 -18.84 -0.86
N THR A 2 13.09 -19.11 -0.52
CA THR A 2 12.21 -20.09 -1.19
C THR A 2 11.97 -19.70 -2.65
N ALA A 3 11.87 -20.67 -3.56
CA ALA A 3 11.50 -20.41 -4.95
C ALA A 3 10.02 -20.01 -5.06
N GLN A 4 9.72 -19.06 -5.95
CA GLN A 4 8.36 -18.72 -6.30
C GLN A 4 7.78 -19.86 -7.14
N MET A 5 6.60 -20.32 -6.75
CA MET A 5 5.85 -21.37 -7.42
C MET A 5 4.39 -20.91 -7.53
N PRO A 6 3.57 -21.45 -8.45
CA PRO A 6 2.15 -21.13 -8.52
C PRO A 6 1.41 -21.30 -7.18
N GLU A 7 1.80 -22.30 -6.38
CA GLU A 7 1.26 -22.59 -5.05
C GLU A 7 1.86 -21.73 -3.93
N THR A 8 2.98 -21.05 -4.17
CA THR A 8 3.63 -20.13 -3.22
C THR A 8 4.01 -18.84 -3.95
N PRO A 9 3.02 -18.01 -4.33
CA PRO A 9 3.28 -16.73 -4.98
C PRO A 9 3.91 -15.73 -4.00
N TRP A 10 3.59 -15.86 -2.70
CA TRP A 10 4.10 -15.06 -1.59
C TRP A 10 4.34 -15.92 -0.35
N ILE A 11 5.36 -15.58 0.45
CA ILE A 11 5.49 -16.09 1.81
C ILE A 11 4.81 -15.07 2.73
N TYR A 12 3.88 -15.54 3.57
CA TYR A 12 2.97 -14.67 4.31
C TYR A 12 2.95 -15.01 5.79
N ILE A 13 2.84 -14.00 6.65
CA ILE A 13 2.59 -14.15 8.07
C ILE A 13 1.50 -13.17 8.53
N CYS A 14 0.54 -13.67 9.28
CA CYS A 14 -0.48 -12.84 9.92
C CYS A 14 -0.11 -12.61 11.39
N ASN A 15 -0.45 -11.44 11.91
CA ASN A 15 -0.41 -11.18 13.33
C ASN A 15 -1.49 -12.04 14.04
N PRO A 16 -1.12 -12.93 15.00
CA PRO A 16 -2.07 -13.86 15.62
C PRO A 16 -3.06 -13.17 16.57
N TYR A 17 -2.81 -11.92 16.97
CA TYR A 17 -3.64 -11.18 17.92
C TYR A 17 -4.76 -10.35 17.26
N ILE A 18 -4.79 -10.29 15.93
CA ILE A 18 -5.75 -9.48 15.18
C ILE A 18 -6.81 -10.39 14.52
N PRO A 19 -8.10 -10.27 14.88
CA PRO A 19 -9.19 -10.95 14.20
C PRO A 19 -9.24 -10.57 12.73
N ARG A 20 -9.51 -11.54 11.87
CA ARG A 20 -9.58 -11.37 10.41
C ARG A 20 -10.56 -12.34 9.79
N VAL A 21 -11.07 -11.96 8.62
CA VAL A 21 -11.80 -12.87 7.73
C VAL A 21 -10.82 -13.96 7.24
N ALA A 22 -11.29 -15.20 7.14
CA ALA A 22 -10.46 -16.29 6.61
C ALA A 22 -10.08 -15.99 5.15
N LYS A 23 -8.86 -16.34 4.72
CA LYS A 23 -8.40 -16.06 3.34
C LYS A 23 -9.35 -16.63 2.28
N SER A 24 -9.94 -17.80 2.54
CA SER A 24 -10.92 -18.47 1.66
C SER A 24 -12.23 -17.70 1.50
N GLU A 25 -12.54 -16.80 2.42
CA GLU A 25 -13.76 -16.00 2.44
C GLU A 25 -13.52 -14.55 1.98
N GLY A 26 -12.26 -14.19 1.72
CA GLY A 26 -11.90 -12.84 1.28
C GLY A 26 -12.27 -12.58 -0.19
N LEU A 27 -12.95 -11.46 -0.45
CA LEU A 27 -13.28 -10.96 -1.79
C LEU A 27 -12.04 -10.70 -2.65
N GLY A 28 -10.87 -10.49 -2.03
CA GLY A 28 -9.60 -10.39 -2.76
C GLY A 28 -9.29 -11.62 -3.62
N GLN A 29 -9.83 -12.81 -3.29
CA GLN A 29 -9.70 -14.01 -4.12
C GLN A 29 -10.46 -13.94 -5.46
N THR A 30 -11.37 -12.98 -5.61
CA THR A 30 -12.13 -12.77 -6.86
C THR A 30 -11.46 -11.77 -7.80
N ASN A 31 -10.42 -11.05 -7.34
CA ASN A 31 -9.66 -10.09 -8.12
C ASN A 31 -8.30 -10.66 -8.51
N LYS A 32 -8.18 -11.07 -9.78
CA LYS A 32 -7.00 -11.75 -10.32
C LYS A 32 -5.74 -10.88 -10.20
N GLY A 33 -4.69 -11.41 -9.56
CA GLY A 33 -3.40 -10.74 -9.34
C GLY A 33 -3.29 -9.99 -8.00
N ASN A 34 -4.37 -9.93 -7.21
CA ASN A 34 -4.43 -9.25 -5.91
C ASN A 34 -4.82 -10.20 -4.76
N GLU A 35 -4.72 -11.52 -4.98
CA GLU A 35 -5.18 -12.57 -4.06
C GLU A 35 -4.38 -12.62 -2.75
N ASP A 36 -3.21 -11.95 -2.71
CA ASP A 36 -2.27 -11.93 -1.59
C ASP A 36 -2.11 -10.54 -0.96
N GLU A 37 -3.10 -9.67 -1.12
CA GLU A 37 -3.14 -8.39 -0.41
C GLU A 37 -3.46 -8.54 1.09
N GLY A 38 -3.56 -7.41 1.81
CA GLY A 38 -3.73 -7.43 3.27
C GLY A 38 -5.01 -8.17 3.69
N PRO A 39 -5.09 -8.66 4.93
CA PRO A 39 -6.30 -9.31 5.43
C PRO A 39 -7.50 -8.38 5.29
N GLU A 40 -8.60 -8.90 4.74
CA GLU A 40 -9.80 -8.12 4.51
C GLU A 40 -10.53 -7.77 5.81
N GLN A 41 -11.09 -6.57 5.85
CA GLN A 41 -11.96 -6.13 6.92
C GLN A 41 -13.40 -6.62 6.69
N GLU A 42 -14.05 -7.10 7.75
CA GLU A 42 -15.45 -7.52 7.71
C GLU A 42 -16.39 -6.44 7.16
N GLY A 43 -17.19 -6.83 6.17
CA GLY A 43 -18.14 -5.95 5.48
C GLY A 43 -17.50 -5.00 4.46
N ALA A 44 -16.28 -5.30 3.99
CA ALA A 44 -15.68 -4.59 2.88
C ALA A 44 -16.49 -4.75 1.59
N ARG A 45 -16.61 -3.64 0.84
CA ARG A 45 -17.35 -3.52 -0.42
C ARG A 45 -16.36 -3.38 -1.56
N LEU A 46 -15.46 -4.35 -1.70
CA LEU A 46 -14.32 -4.27 -2.61
C LEU A 46 -14.72 -4.00 -4.06
N VAL A 47 -15.74 -4.71 -4.56
CA VAL A 47 -16.25 -4.55 -5.94
C VAL A 47 -16.70 -3.10 -6.20
N VAL A 48 -17.51 -2.54 -5.30
CA VAL A 48 -18.01 -1.15 -5.40
C VAL A 48 -16.87 -0.14 -5.38
N VAL A 49 -15.84 -0.37 -4.54
CA VAL A 49 -14.66 0.50 -4.47
C VAL A 49 -13.85 0.44 -5.77
N ILE A 50 -13.71 -0.75 -6.37
CA ILE A 50 -13.00 -0.91 -7.65
C ILE A 50 -13.77 -0.22 -8.77
N GLU A 51 -15.08 -0.49 -8.90
CA GLU A 51 -15.92 0.09 -9.94
C GLU A 51 -15.90 1.63 -9.86
N GLY A 52 -16.24 2.20 -8.70
CA GLY A 52 -16.23 3.66 -8.52
C GLY A 52 -14.83 4.27 -8.61
N GLY A 53 -13.79 3.55 -8.21
CA GLY A 53 -12.40 3.98 -8.38
C GLY A 53 -11.98 4.03 -9.85
N MET A 54 -12.37 3.04 -10.65
CA MET A 54 -12.10 3.00 -12.09
C MET A 54 -12.87 4.09 -12.85
N GLU A 55 -14.15 4.32 -12.53
CA GLU A 55 -14.93 5.44 -13.08
C GLU A 55 -14.24 6.78 -12.76
N ARG A 56 -13.74 6.95 -11.54
CA ARG A 56 -13.04 8.17 -11.16
C ARG A 56 -11.75 8.38 -11.96
N LEU A 57 -11.03 7.32 -12.27
CA LEU A 57 -9.82 7.34 -13.10
C LEU A 57 -10.13 7.62 -14.57
N GLU A 58 -11.28 7.17 -15.09
CA GLU A 58 -11.75 7.49 -16.45
C GLU A 58 -12.10 8.98 -16.59
N LEU A 59 -12.76 9.56 -15.57
CA LEU A 59 -13.02 11.01 -15.51
C LEU A 59 -11.71 11.81 -15.49
N LEU A 60 -10.73 11.35 -14.69
CA LEU A 60 -9.39 11.95 -14.65
C LEU A 60 -8.71 11.86 -16.02
N ASP A 61 -8.69 10.69 -16.67
CA ASP A 61 -8.10 10.52 -18.00
C ASP A 61 -8.70 11.48 -19.02
N THR A 62 -10.03 11.56 -19.05
CA THR A 62 -10.77 12.47 -19.94
C THR A 62 -10.37 13.92 -19.67
N PHE A 63 -10.36 14.34 -18.41
CA PHE A 63 -9.92 15.69 -18.06
C PHE A 63 -8.48 15.98 -18.50
N LEU A 64 -7.55 15.06 -18.26
CA LEU A 64 -6.13 15.24 -18.62
C LEU A 64 -5.92 15.37 -20.13
N ARG A 65 -6.75 14.71 -20.94
CA ARG A 65 -6.75 14.79 -22.42
C ARG A 65 -7.38 16.07 -22.93
N GLU A 66 -8.48 16.52 -22.34
CA GLU A 66 -9.25 17.66 -22.85
C GLU A 66 -8.75 19.01 -22.35
N VAL A 67 -8.17 19.09 -21.15
CA VAL A 67 -7.76 20.38 -20.56
C VAL A 67 -6.79 21.22 -21.42
N PRO A 68 -5.86 20.65 -22.21
CA PRO A 68 -5.04 21.41 -23.16
C PRO A 68 -5.82 22.04 -24.33
N ASN A 69 -7.00 21.51 -24.66
CA ASN A 69 -7.80 21.94 -25.81
C ASN A 69 -8.58 23.25 -25.54
N PHE A 70 -8.67 23.70 -24.28
CA PHE A 70 -9.40 24.92 -23.93
C PHE A 70 -8.65 26.25 -24.19
N GLY A 71 -7.48 26.20 -24.84
CA GLY A 71 -6.71 27.41 -25.17
C GLY A 71 -6.13 28.15 -23.95
N ILE A 72 -6.10 27.50 -22.78
CA ILE A 72 -5.52 28.04 -21.56
C ILE A 72 -3.98 27.96 -21.57
N PRO A 73 -3.27 28.89 -20.90
CA PRO A 73 -1.81 28.89 -20.88
C PRO A 73 -1.21 27.59 -20.31
N PRO A 74 -0.08 27.07 -20.82
CA PRO A 74 0.49 25.79 -20.39
C PRO A 74 0.73 25.65 -18.88
N SER A 75 1.17 26.72 -18.22
CA SER A 75 1.36 26.75 -16.76
C SER A 75 0.05 26.59 -15.99
N THR A 76 -1.04 27.14 -16.52
CA THR A 76 -2.39 27.00 -15.95
C THR A 76 -2.93 25.60 -16.22
N THR A 77 -2.74 25.07 -17.43
CA THR A 77 -3.08 23.68 -17.76
C THR A 77 -2.42 22.70 -16.81
N GLU A 78 -1.12 22.82 -16.57
CA GLU A 78 -0.41 21.91 -15.66
C GLU A 78 -0.87 22.06 -14.20
N ARG A 79 -1.19 23.28 -13.76
CA ARG A 79 -1.78 23.51 -12.44
C ARG A 79 -3.13 22.82 -12.29
N GLU A 80 -4.02 22.94 -13.27
CA GLU A 80 -5.34 22.29 -13.25
C GLU A 80 -5.22 20.76 -13.32
N LYS A 81 -4.30 20.22 -14.13
CA LYS A 81 -3.99 18.78 -14.14
C LYS A 81 -3.56 18.28 -12.76
N ASN A 82 -2.66 19.00 -12.09
CA ASN A 82 -2.18 18.60 -10.77
C ASN A 82 -3.24 18.72 -9.67
N LYS A 83 -4.11 19.72 -9.78
CA LYS A 83 -5.29 19.85 -8.91
C LYS A 83 -6.23 18.66 -9.10
N GLU A 84 -6.53 18.29 -10.35
CA GLU A 84 -7.44 17.19 -10.66
C GLU A 84 -6.87 15.83 -10.24
N ARG A 85 -5.57 15.58 -10.45
CA ARG A 85 -4.87 14.39 -9.91
C ARG A 85 -4.98 14.29 -8.39
N SER A 86 -4.82 15.43 -7.71
CA SER A 86 -4.91 15.49 -6.25
C SER A 86 -6.33 15.19 -5.78
N GLN A 87 -7.35 15.75 -6.45
CA GLN A 87 -8.74 15.49 -6.15
C GLN A 87 -9.11 14.02 -6.39
N ALA A 88 -8.74 13.46 -7.54
CA ALA A 88 -8.99 12.05 -7.86
C ALA A 88 -8.38 11.10 -6.82
N THR A 89 -7.16 11.41 -6.36
CA THR A 89 -6.50 10.65 -5.29
C THR A 89 -7.32 10.70 -3.99
N GLN A 90 -7.81 11.87 -3.61
CA GLN A 90 -8.63 12.04 -2.40
C GLN A 90 -9.97 11.30 -2.52
N ASP A 91 -10.65 11.41 -3.66
CA ASP A 91 -11.94 10.75 -3.92
C ASP A 91 -11.80 9.22 -3.83
N ILE A 92 -10.74 8.66 -4.43
CA ILE A 92 -10.45 7.22 -4.37
C ILE A 92 -10.18 6.76 -2.93
N LEU A 93 -9.36 7.48 -2.18
CA LEU A 93 -9.07 7.14 -0.79
C LEU A 93 -10.32 7.27 0.09
N HIS A 94 -11.15 8.27 -0.14
CA HIS A 94 -12.41 8.45 0.59
C HIS A 94 -13.40 7.32 0.29
N LEU A 95 -13.57 6.96 -0.98
CA LEU A 95 -14.39 5.83 -1.41
C LEU A 95 -13.91 4.52 -0.78
N ALA A 96 -12.60 4.26 -0.80
CA ALA A 96 -12.01 3.09 -0.17
C ALA A 96 -12.32 3.03 1.32
N HIS A 97 -12.21 4.16 2.02
CA HIS A 97 -12.50 4.24 3.44
C HIS A 97 -13.99 4.00 3.76
N ILE A 98 -14.92 4.57 2.99
CA ILE A 98 -16.37 4.30 3.10
C ILE A 98 -16.69 2.84 2.77
N GLY A 99 -16.02 2.28 1.77
CA GLY A 99 -16.14 0.89 1.34
C GLY A 99 -15.44 -0.11 2.26
N LYS A 100 -14.79 0.34 3.35
CA LYS A 100 -13.97 -0.48 4.27
C LYS A 100 -12.82 -1.25 3.60
N VAL A 101 -12.32 -0.75 2.47
CA VAL A 101 -11.08 -1.22 1.83
C VAL A 101 -9.93 -0.37 2.34
N ARG A 102 -9.57 -0.56 3.61
CA ARG A 102 -8.72 0.38 4.37
C ARG A 102 -7.29 -0.07 4.58
N ALA A 103 -6.98 -1.32 4.28
CA ALA A 103 -5.63 -1.82 4.44
C ALA A 103 -4.64 -1.06 3.55
N GLY A 104 -3.40 -0.98 4.02
CA GLY A 104 -2.28 -0.47 3.27
C GLY A 104 -0.98 -1.04 3.82
N LYS A 105 0.13 -0.80 3.10
CA LYS A 105 1.41 -1.44 3.39
C LYS A 105 2.59 -0.49 3.33
N TRP A 106 3.50 -0.63 4.29
CA TRP A 106 4.88 -0.19 4.15
C TRP A 106 5.63 -1.15 3.22
N MET A 107 6.31 -0.60 2.20
CA MET A 107 7.06 -1.37 1.20
C MET A 107 8.57 -1.23 1.45
N ILE A 108 9.20 -2.33 1.84
CA ILE A 108 10.64 -2.45 2.05
C ILE A 108 11.23 -3.18 0.84
N PHE A 109 12.18 -2.55 0.16
CA PHE A 109 12.97 -3.18 -0.89
C PHE A 109 14.34 -3.49 -0.29
N CYS A 110 14.71 -4.77 -0.24
CA CYS A 110 15.99 -5.21 0.32
C CYS A 110 16.76 -6.08 -0.67
N ASP A 111 18.08 -6.10 -0.59
CA ASP A 111 18.91 -6.94 -1.45
C ASP A 111 18.57 -8.43 -1.28
N VAL A 112 18.70 -9.19 -2.35
CA VAL A 112 18.54 -10.66 -2.34
C VAL A 112 19.44 -11.37 -1.34
N LEU A 113 20.59 -10.78 -0.96
CA LEU A 113 21.50 -11.32 0.04
C LEU A 113 20.96 -11.15 1.46
N ASP A 114 20.26 -10.04 1.73
CA ASP A 114 19.78 -9.67 3.07
C ASP A 114 18.34 -10.12 3.32
N VAL A 115 17.59 -10.49 2.27
CA VAL A 115 16.14 -10.76 2.33
C VAL A 115 15.74 -11.78 3.40
N ASN A 116 16.53 -12.83 3.64
CA ASN A 116 16.21 -13.83 4.65
C ASN A 116 16.26 -13.22 6.07
N GLU A 117 17.30 -12.43 6.36
CA GLU A 117 17.50 -11.79 7.67
C GLU A 117 16.43 -10.71 7.90
N VAL A 118 16.19 -9.86 6.89
CA VAL A 118 15.14 -8.83 6.96
C VAL A 118 13.76 -9.47 7.15
N TRP A 119 13.47 -10.56 6.42
CA TRP A 119 12.21 -11.27 6.57
C TRP A 119 12.06 -11.91 7.95
N GLU A 120 13.12 -12.50 8.51
CA GLU A 120 13.09 -13.08 9.85
C GLU A 120 12.74 -12.04 10.91
N LEU A 121 13.34 -10.85 10.85
CA LEU A 121 13.03 -9.72 11.74
C LEU A 121 11.58 -9.29 11.62
N VAL A 122 11.10 -9.07 10.39
CA VAL A 122 9.72 -8.66 10.10
C VAL A 122 8.72 -9.72 10.57
N ALA A 123 8.99 -11.00 10.29
CA ALA A 123 8.09 -12.09 10.66
C ALA A 123 7.99 -12.23 12.18
N LYS A 124 9.12 -12.22 12.90
CA LYS A 124 9.14 -12.28 14.38
C LYS A 124 8.40 -11.10 15.00
N ALA A 125 8.65 -9.88 14.54
CA ALA A 125 8.00 -8.68 15.06
C ALA A 125 6.49 -8.65 14.74
N THR A 126 6.08 -9.16 13.57
CA THR A 126 4.66 -9.31 13.22
C THR A 126 3.97 -10.35 14.10
N ALA A 127 4.60 -11.51 14.33
CA ALA A 127 4.07 -12.56 15.20
C ALA A 127 3.98 -12.13 16.67
N SER A 128 4.85 -11.22 17.09
CA SER A 128 4.93 -10.70 18.46
C SER A 128 4.06 -9.45 18.69
N ASN A 129 3.16 -9.12 17.75
CA ASN A 129 2.28 -7.95 17.82
C ASN A 129 3.00 -6.59 17.86
N GLU A 130 4.24 -6.52 17.39
CA GLU A 130 5.03 -5.27 17.37
C GLU A 130 4.85 -4.48 16.08
N LEU A 131 4.52 -5.16 14.98
CA LEU A 131 4.20 -4.54 13.69
C LEU A 131 2.68 -4.47 13.49
N GLY A 132 2.21 -4.40 12.24
CA GLY A 132 0.80 -4.28 11.92
C GLY A 132 0.08 -5.64 11.85
N ILE A 133 -0.89 -5.75 10.95
CA ILE A 133 -1.82 -6.88 10.91
C ILE A 133 -1.28 -8.11 10.17
N ALA A 134 -0.32 -7.90 9.27
CA ALA A 134 0.29 -8.95 8.46
C ALA A 134 1.60 -8.47 7.82
N ALA A 135 2.39 -9.40 7.32
CA ALA A 135 3.50 -9.12 6.44
C ALA A 135 3.64 -10.19 5.35
N LYS A 136 4.20 -9.81 4.20
CA LYS A 136 4.55 -10.75 3.12
C LYS A 136 5.91 -10.44 2.52
N VAL A 137 6.59 -11.46 2.04
CA VAL A 137 7.83 -11.33 1.25
C VAL A 137 7.67 -12.03 -0.08
N ALA A 138 8.15 -11.37 -1.13
CA ALA A 138 8.18 -11.94 -2.46
C ALA A 138 9.22 -13.10 -2.47
N PRO A 139 8.89 -14.34 -2.90
CA PRO A 139 9.82 -15.47 -3.00
C PRO A 139 10.72 -15.37 -4.23
N ARG A 140 11.89 -16.02 -4.22
CA ARG A 140 12.88 -15.97 -5.32
C ARG A 140 12.21 -16.18 -6.67
N PRO A 141 12.41 -15.25 -7.64
CA PRO A 141 11.68 -15.33 -8.90
C PRO A 141 12.17 -16.57 -9.67
N GLU A 142 11.40 -16.99 -10.68
CA GLU A 142 11.91 -17.97 -11.65
C GLU A 142 13.18 -17.42 -12.34
N GLN A 143 14.01 -18.31 -12.89
CA GLN A 143 15.29 -17.94 -13.49
C GLN A 143 15.10 -16.83 -14.55
N GLY A 144 15.86 -15.74 -14.43
CA GLY A 144 15.91 -14.67 -15.43
C GLY A 144 15.38 -13.31 -14.99
N ASP A 145 14.79 -13.18 -13.80
CA ASP A 145 14.44 -11.85 -13.26
C ASP A 145 15.70 -11.14 -12.72
N PRO A 146 16.14 -10.03 -13.34
CA PRO A 146 17.38 -9.35 -13.00
C PRO A 146 17.25 -8.46 -11.75
N ARG A 147 16.07 -8.40 -11.12
CA ARG A 147 15.83 -7.53 -9.96
C ARG A 147 16.73 -7.95 -8.80
N LYS A 148 17.57 -7.00 -8.38
CA LYS A 148 18.50 -7.15 -7.25
C LYS A 148 17.80 -7.05 -5.89
N GLU A 149 16.59 -6.51 -5.87
CA GLU A 149 15.83 -6.26 -4.65
C GLU A 149 14.58 -7.13 -4.57
N ARG A 150 14.21 -7.44 -3.34
CA ARG A 150 13.02 -8.20 -2.95
C ARG A 150 12.08 -7.30 -2.18
N LEU A 151 10.79 -7.36 -2.54
CA LEU A 151 9.76 -6.62 -1.83
C LEU A 151 9.30 -7.39 -0.59
N ILE A 152 9.35 -6.71 0.54
CA ILE A 152 8.68 -7.07 1.79
C ILE A 152 7.62 -6.02 2.08
N CYS A 153 6.39 -6.45 2.36
CA CYS A 153 5.30 -5.56 2.73
C CYS A 153 4.92 -5.80 4.19
N VAL A 154 4.72 -4.72 4.94
CA VAL A 154 4.17 -4.75 6.31
C VAL A 154 2.86 -3.98 6.33
N TYR A 155 1.76 -4.68 6.58
CA TYR A 155 0.40 -4.16 6.47
C TYR A 155 -0.08 -3.51 7.75
N THR A 156 -0.76 -2.37 7.64
CA THR A 156 -1.60 -1.80 8.71
C THR A 156 -3.07 -1.92 8.32
N LYS A 157 -3.95 -1.83 9.33
CA LYS A 157 -5.39 -2.05 9.14
C LYS A 157 -6.09 -0.91 8.40
N ASP A 158 -5.67 0.31 8.68
CA ASP A 158 -6.31 1.51 8.16
C ASP A 158 -5.25 2.52 7.70
N PHE A 159 -5.25 2.85 6.42
CA PHE A 159 -4.34 3.83 5.83
C PHE A 159 -4.63 5.28 6.27
N MET A 160 -5.75 5.53 6.97
CA MET A 160 -6.05 6.82 7.59
C MET A 160 -5.66 6.87 9.07
N ASP A 161 -5.37 5.73 9.72
CA ASP A 161 -4.88 5.67 11.09
C ASP A 161 -3.39 6.03 11.16
N LYS A 162 -3.12 7.34 11.17
CA LYS A 162 -1.74 7.87 11.22
C LYS A 162 -0.99 7.47 12.49
N VAL A 163 -1.69 7.14 13.58
CA VAL A 163 -1.05 6.68 14.82
C VAL A 163 -0.51 5.27 14.61
N ASP A 164 -1.31 4.34 14.09
CA ASP A 164 -0.84 2.97 13.83
C ASP A 164 0.22 2.94 12.72
N ILE A 165 0.05 3.72 11.65
CA ILE A 165 1.04 3.87 10.58
C ILE A 165 2.38 4.38 11.14
N GLY A 166 2.33 5.41 11.99
CA GLY A 166 3.47 6.00 12.67
C GLY A 166 4.16 5.01 13.63
N ARG A 167 3.39 4.31 14.44
CA ARG A 167 3.86 3.26 15.36
C ARG A 167 4.62 2.16 14.60
N VAL A 168 4.04 1.66 13.52
CA VAL A 168 4.65 0.58 12.71
C VAL A 168 5.93 1.07 12.04
N VAL A 169 5.96 2.25 11.43
CA VAL A 169 7.19 2.75 10.79
C VAL A 169 8.28 3.07 11.80
N GLN A 170 7.91 3.54 12.99
CA GLN A 170 8.86 3.76 14.08
C GLN A 170 9.50 2.43 14.52
N ARG A 171 8.71 1.37 14.68
CA ARG A 171 9.24 0.04 14.99
C ARG A 171 10.16 -0.48 13.88
N LEU A 172 9.81 -0.25 12.61
CA LEU A 172 10.68 -0.61 11.46
C LEU A 172 12.02 0.16 11.47
N LYS A 173 12.04 1.43 11.93
CA LYS A 173 13.28 2.20 12.11
C LYS A 173 14.14 1.61 13.22
N GLU A 174 13.55 1.24 14.36
CA GLU A 174 14.26 0.60 15.47
C GLU A 174 14.88 -0.75 15.09
N LEU A 175 14.24 -1.47 14.17
CA LEU A 175 14.79 -2.70 13.57
C LEU A 175 15.86 -2.44 12.49
N GLY A 176 16.20 -1.18 12.19
CA GLY A 176 17.19 -0.80 11.17
C GLY A 176 16.69 -0.95 9.72
N LEU A 177 15.38 -1.12 9.51
CA LEU A 177 14.77 -1.43 8.21
C LEU A 177 14.24 -0.20 7.46
N ALA A 178 14.16 0.94 8.15
CA ALA A 178 13.62 2.19 7.59
C ALA A 178 14.41 3.44 8.00
N ASP A 179 15.64 3.26 8.52
CA ASP A 179 16.50 4.35 8.97
C ASP A 179 17.45 4.83 7.85
N GLY A 180 17.57 6.14 7.69
CA GLY A 180 18.46 6.79 6.71
C GLY A 180 17.81 7.20 5.37
N LYS A 181 18.43 8.20 4.71
CA LYS A 181 17.94 8.76 3.42
C LYS A 181 17.94 7.74 2.27
N SER A 182 18.88 6.79 2.26
CA SER A 182 18.99 5.74 1.24
C SER A 182 18.03 4.57 1.44
N LYS A 183 17.41 4.45 2.63
CA LYS A 183 16.45 3.39 2.97
C LYS A 183 15.03 3.96 3.19
N ARG A 184 14.70 5.06 2.51
CA ARG A 184 13.35 5.63 2.58
C ARG A 184 12.35 4.61 2.02
N ILE A 185 11.41 4.20 2.86
CA ILE A 185 10.32 3.32 2.47
C ILE A 185 9.03 4.13 2.28
N TYR A 186 8.12 3.57 1.49
CA TYR A 186 6.88 4.23 1.10
C TYR A 186 5.67 3.40 1.53
N TYR A 187 4.60 4.10 1.88
CA TYR A 187 3.34 3.51 2.28
C TYR A 187 2.32 3.57 1.14
N LYS A 188 1.81 2.41 0.71
CA LYS A 188 0.84 2.26 -0.38
C LYS A 188 -0.49 1.68 0.14
N PRO A 189 -1.62 2.37 -0.02
CA PRO A 189 -2.95 1.83 0.23
C PRO A 189 -3.29 0.68 -0.72
N ASP A 190 -4.03 -0.33 -0.24
CA ASP A 190 -4.39 -1.51 -1.05
C ASP A 190 -5.32 -1.15 -2.20
N VAL A 191 -6.18 -0.14 -2.03
CA VAL A 191 -7.02 0.40 -3.12
C VAL A 191 -6.18 0.82 -4.33
N PHE A 192 -4.97 1.36 -4.15
CA PHE A 192 -4.10 1.70 -5.29
C PHE A 192 -3.59 0.45 -6.01
N THR A 193 -3.39 -0.66 -5.29
CA THR A 193 -3.05 -1.94 -5.93
C THR A 193 -4.25 -2.49 -6.70
N TYR A 194 -5.45 -2.49 -6.13
CA TYR A 194 -6.67 -2.95 -6.80
C TYR A 194 -7.02 -2.16 -8.07
N LEU A 195 -6.70 -0.85 -8.10
CA LEU A 195 -6.93 0.03 -9.24
C LEU A 195 -5.73 0.08 -10.23
N GLY A 196 -4.70 -0.75 -10.03
CA GLY A 196 -3.53 -0.76 -10.92
C GLY A 196 -2.65 0.50 -10.85
N ILE A 197 -2.82 1.34 -9.82
CA ILE A 197 -2.00 2.54 -9.59
C ILE A 197 -0.63 2.10 -9.07
N SER A 198 0.35 2.13 -9.97
CA SER A 198 1.76 1.81 -9.72
C SER A 198 2.68 2.95 -10.20
N GLY A 199 4.00 2.80 -10.02
CA GLY A 199 4.95 3.79 -10.53
C GLY A 199 4.84 3.92 -12.05
N GLY A 200 4.70 5.14 -12.57
CA GLY A 200 4.55 5.40 -14.00
C GLY A 200 3.16 5.10 -14.57
N ASN A 201 2.12 4.97 -13.73
CA ASN A 201 0.74 4.81 -14.19
C ASN A 201 0.32 5.95 -15.16
N PRO A 202 -0.60 5.67 -16.10
CA PRO A 202 -0.96 6.61 -17.18
C PRO A 202 -1.56 7.93 -16.69
N TRP A 203 -2.14 7.96 -15.49
CA TRP A 203 -2.76 9.14 -14.92
C TRP A 203 -1.77 10.10 -14.24
N GLY A 204 -0.52 9.68 -14.02
CA GLY A 204 0.48 10.45 -13.30
C GLY A 204 0.20 10.57 -11.80
N LEU A 205 -0.58 9.66 -11.22
CA LEU A 205 -0.86 9.63 -9.79
C LEU A 205 0.34 9.08 -9.01
N LYS A 206 0.52 9.52 -7.76
CA LYS A 206 1.52 8.91 -6.87
C LYS A 206 1.00 7.55 -6.40
N ALA A 207 1.87 6.54 -6.42
CA ALA A 207 1.54 5.19 -5.96
C ALA A 207 1.70 4.99 -4.43
N SER A 208 2.03 6.05 -3.70
CA SER A 208 2.18 6.06 -2.24
C SER A 208 1.63 7.35 -1.66
N ILE A 209 1.15 7.27 -0.42
CA ILE A 209 0.54 8.42 0.30
C ILE A 209 1.41 8.92 1.46
N TYR A 210 2.31 8.08 1.99
CA TYR A 210 3.28 8.46 3.02
C TYR A 210 4.67 7.89 2.72
N ASN A 211 5.68 8.42 3.42
CA ASN A 211 7.03 7.87 3.44
C ASN A 211 7.66 7.91 4.84
N SER A 212 8.71 7.12 5.08
CA SER A 212 9.29 6.96 6.42
C SER A 212 9.97 8.21 7.00
N SER A 213 10.20 9.27 6.21
CA SER A 213 10.75 10.53 6.73
C SER A 213 9.69 11.51 7.23
N GLU A 214 8.40 11.21 7.07
CA GLU A 214 7.31 12.02 7.60
C GLU A 214 7.19 11.86 9.12
N ALA A 215 6.70 12.93 9.77
CA ALA A 215 6.32 12.90 11.17
C ALA A 215 4.88 12.40 11.32
N PHE A 216 4.66 11.49 12.26
CA PHE A 216 3.35 10.93 12.57
C PHE A 216 2.96 11.28 14.01
N PRO A 217 1.66 11.46 14.30
CA PRO A 217 1.21 11.75 15.65
C PRO A 217 1.56 10.59 16.60
N PRO A 218 2.02 10.87 17.83
CA PRO A 218 2.19 9.85 18.85
C PRO A 218 0.83 9.35 19.33
N ALA A 219 0.80 8.13 19.89
CA ALA A 219 -0.44 7.53 20.39
C ALA A 219 -1.12 8.34 21.52
N GLN A 220 -0.36 9.19 22.23
CA GLN A 220 -0.85 9.98 23.36
C GLN A 220 -1.68 11.21 22.94
N ASP A 221 -1.48 11.72 21.73
CA ASP A 221 -2.12 12.98 21.28
C ASP A 221 -3.60 12.79 20.88
N VAL A 222 -4.04 11.55 20.64
CA VAL A 222 -5.44 11.27 20.28
C VAL A 222 -6.36 11.23 21.51
N VAL A 223 -5.83 10.90 22.69
CA VAL A 223 -6.61 10.80 23.93
C VAL A 223 -7.02 12.19 24.46
N MET A 224 -6.31 13.25 24.09
CA MET A 224 -6.65 14.63 24.49
C MET A 224 -7.65 15.34 23.57
N THR A 225 -8.13 14.67 22.52
CA THR A 225 -9.07 15.27 21.52
C THR A 225 -10.46 14.61 21.55
N LEU A 226 -10.74 13.76 22.55
CA LEU A 226 -12.06 13.20 22.85
C LEU A 226 -12.59 13.77 24.16
#